data_AF-A0A956FTV1-F1
#
_entry.id   AF-A0A956FTV1-F1
#
_cell.length_a   1.000
_cell.length_b   1.000
_cell.length_c   1.000
_cell.angle_alpha   90.00
_cell.angle_beta   90.00
_cell.angle_gamma   90.00
#
_symmetry.space_group_name_H-M   'P 1'
#
loop_
_entity.id
_entity.type
_entity.pdbx_description
1 polymer ?
#
loop_
_entity_poly.entity_id
_entity_poly.type
_entity_poly.pdbx_seq_one_letter_code
_entity_poly.pdbx_strand_id
1 'polypeptide(L)'
;MSAATITRRWGGRLRRWLDARARIEPIYGINRRNVELVYAHNARRHYPLVDDKILCKELLAEAGVPTAPTIAICRGLFEVDRIVRELEELDNFVIKPANGSGGDGIVVLGAREGGLWRTPKGRPVDTYAIRHHLANITFGTFAKQLEDRALIEARIEPHELYDALWPDGVCDLRIIVLDGRPLLSMVRVPTRRSGGRANLHQGGIGVAIDIDRGETYRAVSKGQAIEIHPESGERLVGRRLPMWERCVEVALAAAAVVPLGYLGV
;
A
#
# COMPACT_ATOMS: atom_id res chain seq x y z
N MET A 1 4.62 -11.90 59.12
CA MET A 1 3.60 -11.26 58.26
C MET A 1 2.97 -12.35 57.39
N SER A 2 1.68 -12.62 57.60
CA SER A 2 0.95 -13.76 57.00
C SER A 2 0.90 -13.71 55.47
N ALA A 3 1.01 -14.90 54.84
CA ALA A 3 0.82 -15.15 53.41
C ALA A 3 -0.52 -14.65 52.84
N ALA A 4 -1.48 -14.27 53.71
CA ALA A 4 -2.76 -13.70 53.34
C ALA A 4 -2.71 -12.24 52.83
N THR A 5 -1.59 -11.53 52.97
CA THR A 5 -1.49 -10.13 52.52
C THR A 5 -0.97 -10.00 51.08
N ILE A 6 -0.35 -11.05 50.51
CA ILE A 6 0.21 -11.01 49.16
C ILE A 6 -0.87 -11.29 48.09
N THR A 7 -1.91 -12.06 48.41
CA THR A 7 -2.98 -12.44 47.46
C THR A 7 -4.01 -11.34 47.19
N ARG A 8 -4.16 -10.34 48.06
CA ARG A 8 -5.16 -9.26 47.90
C ARG A 8 -4.74 -8.15 46.93
N ARG A 9 -3.44 -7.98 46.66
CA ARG A 9 -2.92 -6.87 45.83
C ARG A 9 -2.85 -7.17 44.33
N TRP A 10 -2.91 -8.44 43.95
CA TRP A 10 -2.82 -8.92 42.56
C TRP A 10 -4.17 -9.26 41.93
N GLY A 11 -5.17 -9.67 42.72
CA GLY A 11 -6.50 -10.04 42.21
C GLY A 11 -7.21 -8.90 41.45
N GLY A 12 -7.07 -7.66 41.90
CA GLY A 12 -7.68 -6.49 41.24
C GLY A 12 -6.98 -6.03 39.96
N ARG A 13 -5.69 -6.38 39.76
CA ARG A 13 -4.95 -6.10 38.52
C ARG A 13 -5.17 -7.20 37.49
N LEU A 14 -5.17 -8.46 37.93
CA LEU A 14 -5.44 -9.60 37.06
C LEU A 14 -6.87 -9.56 36.52
N ARG A 15 -7.85 -9.24 37.38
CA ARG A 15 -9.25 -9.11 36.96
C ARG A 15 -9.46 -7.93 36.01
N ARG A 16 -8.82 -6.78 36.27
CA ARG A 16 -8.80 -5.65 35.32
C ARG A 16 -8.15 -6.00 33.98
N TRP A 17 -7.09 -6.80 33.99
CA TRP A 17 -6.44 -7.27 32.76
C TRP A 17 -7.29 -8.28 32.00
N LEU A 18 -7.96 -9.21 32.69
CA LEU A 18 -8.90 -10.17 32.10
C LEU A 18 -10.13 -9.46 31.54
N ASP A 19 -10.70 -8.48 32.26
CA ASP A 19 -11.81 -7.65 31.80
C ASP A 19 -11.40 -6.76 30.63
N ALA A 20 -10.20 -6.18 30.65
CA ALA A 20 -9.65 -5.44 29.52
C ALA A 20 -9.44 -6.36 28.30
N ARG A 21 -8.94 -7.58 28.51
CA ARG A 21 -8.76 -8.59 27.47
C ARG A 21 -10.09 -9.11 26.91
N ALA A 22 -11.12 -9.23 27.73
CA ALA A 22 -12.46 -9.65 27.33
C ALA A 22 -13.25 -8.54 26.59
N ARG A 23 -12.91 -7.26 26.84
CA ARG A 23 -13.47 -6.09 26.13
C ARG A 23 -12.76 -5.75 24.83
N ILE A 24 -11.63 -6.40 24.53
CA ILE A 24 -11.01 -6.31 23.22
C ILE A 24 -11.86 -7.17 22.29
N GLU A 25 -12.67 -6.53 21.41
CA GLU A 25 -13.13 -7.17 20.16
C GLU A 25 -11.96 -8.00 19.60
N PRO A 26 -12.16 -9.20 19.03
CA PRO A 26 -11.05 -10.03 18.55
C PRO A 26 -10.32 -9.34 17.39
N ILE A 27 -9.45 -8.38 17.70
CA ILE A 27 -8.60 -7.66 16.79
C ILE A 27 -7.49 -8.64 16.41
N TYR A 28 -7.44 -8.98 15.13
CA TYR A 28 -6.34 -9.76 14.58
C TYR A 28 -5.08 -8.90 14.53
N GLY A 29 -4.33 -8.89 15.64
CA GLY A 29 -3.07 -8.17 15.73
C GLY A 29 -2.06 -8.65 14.70
N ILE A 30 -1.11 -7.79 14.34
CA ILE A 30 -0.11 -8.06 13.30
C ILE A 30 0.66 -9.36 13.53
N ASN A 31 1.01 -9.66 14.78
CA ASN A 31 1.73 -10.89 15.14
C ASN A 31 0.88 -12.12 14.90
N ARG A 32 -0.38 -12.10 15.34
CA ARG A 32 -1.32 -13.20 15.16
C ARG A 32 -1.60 -13.43 13.68
N ARG A 33 -1.87 -12.37 12.92
CA ARG A 33 -2.03 -12.40 11.47
C ARG A 33 -0.82 -13.03 10.78
N ASN A 34 0.39 -12.60 11.17
CA ASN A 34 1.60 -13.11 10.54
C ASN A 34 1.81 -14.59 10.83
N VAL A 35 1.61 -15.04 12.08
CA VAL A 35 1.80 -16.46 12.44
C VAL A 35 0.72 -17.34 11.84
N GLU A 36 -0.55 -16.97 12.01
CA GLU A 36 -1.68 -17.84 11.69
C GLU A 36 -2.12 -17.75 10.23
N LEU A 37 -1.85 -16.65 9.53
CA LEU A 37 -2.29 -16.46 8.14
C LEU A 37 -1.09 -16.35 7.19
N VAL A 38 -0.18 -15.40 7.41
CA VAL A 38 0.94 -15.19 6.46
C VAL A 38 1.86 -16.40 6.43
N TYR A 39 2.48 -16.77 7.55
CA TYR A 39 3.50 -17.83 7.57
C TYR A 39 2.91 -19.23 7.42
N ALA A 40 1.66 -19.43 7.83
CA ALA A 40 0.96 -20.70 7.67
C ALA A 40 0.57 -20.97 6.21
N HIS A 41 0.26 -19.93 5.42
CA HIS A 41 -0.24 -20.09 4.05
C HIS A 41 0.77 -19.71 2.96
N ASN A 42 1.88 -19.06 3.32
CA ASN A 42 2.87 -18.58 2.35
C ASN A 42 4.23 -19.24 2.57
N ALA A 43 4.60 -20.18 1.69
CA ALA A 43 5.94 -20.75 1.71
C ALA A 43 6.98 -19.70 1.31
N ARG A 44 7.98 -19.48 2.18
CA ARG A 44 9.01 -18.42 2.02
C ARG A 44 9.74 -18.43 0.68
N ARG A 45 9.90 -19.61 0.06
CA ARG A 45 10.51 -19.76 -1.28
C ARG A 45 9.78 -18.98 -2.38
N HIS A 46 8.51 -18.63 -2.17
CA HIS A 46 7.67 -17.92 -3.14
C HIS A 46 7.60 -16.41 -2.89
N TYR A 47 8.18 -15.90 -1.80
CA TYR A 47 8.18 -14.45 -1.50
C TYR A 47 8.86 -13.61 -2.59
N PRO A 48 9.96 -14.06 -3.24
CA PRO A 48 10.58 -13.29 -4.32
C PRO A 48 9.62 -12.96 -5.47
N LEU A 49 8.57 -13.77 -5.70
CA LEU A 49 7.57 -13.54 -6.75
C LEU A 49 6.73 -12.27 -6.52
N VAL A 50 6.62 -11.81 -5.27
CA VAL A 50 5.81 -10.65 -4.88
C VAL A 50 6.66 -9.50 -4.30
N ASP A 51 7.84 -9.80 -3.77
CA ASP A 51 8.78 -8.79 -3.24
C ASP A 51 9.44 -8.00 -4.38
N ASP A 52 9.75 -8.66 -5.51
CA ASP A 52 10.25 -8.00 -6.70
C ASP A 52 9.11 -7.53 -7.59
N LYS A 53 8.92 -6.19 -7.66
CA LYS A 53 7.82 -5.58 -8.40
C LYS A 53 7.87 -5.84 -9.91
N ILE A 54 9.05 -6.05 -10.49
CA ILE A 54 9.18 -6.32 -11.92
C ILE A 54 8.70 -7.74 -12.19
N LEU A 55 9.20 -8.71 -11.43
CA LEU A 55 8.79 -10.12 -11.56
C LEU A 55 7.30 -10.30 -11.32
N CYS A 56 6.78 -9.71 -10.24
CA CYS A 56 5.35 -9.73 -9.93
C CYS A 56 4.51 -9.18 -11.09
N LYS A 57 4.95 -8.07 -11.68
CA LYS A 57 4.26 -7.43 -12.80
C LYS A 57 4.26 -8.30 -14.06
N GLU A 58 5.38 -8.94 -14.37
CA GLU A 58 5.48 -9.86 -15.51
C GLU A 58 4.48 -11.02 -15.36
N LEU A 59 4.42 -11.65 -14.19
CA LEU A 59 3.44 -12.71 -13.88
C LEU A 59 1.98 -12.23 -14.00
N LEU A 60 1.69 -11.02 -13.50
CA LEU A 60 0.36 -10.43 -13.60
C LEU A 60 -0.03 -10.14 -15.06
N ALA A 61 0.91 -9.61 -15.85
CA ALA A 61 0.68 -9.31 -17.26
C ALA A 61 0.45 -10.58 -18.09
N GLU A 62 1.23 -11.65 -17.85
CA GLU A 62 1.04 -12.96 -18.50
C GLU A 62 -0.36 -13.55 -18.22
N ALA A 63 -0.90 -13.31 -17.03
CA ALA A 63 -2.24 -13.73 -16.63
C ALA A 63 -3.35 -12.76 -17.09
N GLY A 64 -3.03 -11.69 -17.81
CA GLY A 64 -4.00 -10.68 -18.26
C GLY A 64 -4.55 -9.80 -17.14
N VAL A 65 -3.89 -9.74 -15.98
CA VAL A 65 -4.27 -8.87 -14.87
C VAL A 65 -3.83 -7.43 -15.19
N PRO A 66 -4.73 -6.44 -15.12
CA PRO A 66 -4.39 -5.07 -15.44
C PRO A 66 -3.36 -4.51 -14.45
N THR A 67 -2.28 -3.93 -14.97
CA THR A 67 -1.27 -3.21 -14.19
C THR A 67 -0.93 -1.89 -14.88
N ALA A 68 -0.30 -0.96 -14.14
CA ALA A 68 0.14 0.32 -14.72
C ALA A 68 1.10 0.10 -15.90
N PRO A 69 1.00 0.81 -17.03
CA PRO A 69 1.95 0.65 -18.13
C PRO A 69 3.40 0.85 -17.69
N THR A 70 4.27 -0.12 -17.99
CA THR A 70 5.73 0.05 -17.83
C THR A 70 6.22 0.95 -18.95
N ILE A 71 6.91 2.03 -18.59
CA ILE A 71 7.60 2.91 -19.54
C ILE A 71 9.01 2.37 -19.79
N ALA A 72 9.75 2.12 -18.71
CA ALA A 72 11.13 1.65 -18.78
C ALA A 72 11.53 0.89 -17.51
N ILE A 73 12.57 0.07 -17.64
CA ILE A 73 13.25 -0.58 -16.52
C ILE A 73 14.73 -0.22 -16.62
N CYS A 74 15.29 0.41 -15.59
CA CYS A 74 16.71 0.68 -15.46
C CYS A 74 17.37 -0.46 -14.70
N ARG A 75 18.12 -1.30 -15.42
CA ARG A 75 18.76 -2.51 -14.89
C ARG A 75 20.12 -2.24 -14.27
N GLY A 76 20.75 -1.12 -14.60
CA GLY A 76 22.04 -0.72 -14.05
C GLY A 76 22.51 0.64 -14.55
N LEU A 77 23.66 1.08 -14.06
CA LEU A 77 24.20 2.42 -14.34
C LEU A 77 24.40 2.72 -15.82
N PHE A 78 24.73 1.71 -16.62
CA PHE A 78 24.97 1.85 -18.05
C PHE A 78 23.70 2.26 -18.83
N GLU A 79 22.50 2.06 -18.27
CA GLU A 79 21.23 2.43 -18.90
C GLU A 79 20.72 3.80 -18.47
N VAL A 80 21.26 4.37 -17.38
CA VAL A 80 20.74 5.60 -16.76
C VAL A 80 20.67 6.72 -17.78
N ASP A 81 21.74 6.97 -18.52
CA ASP A 81 21.84 8.07 -19.48
C ASP A 81 20.90 7.93 -20.67
N ARG A 82 20.65 6.68 -21.10
CA ARG A 82 19.68 6.37 -22.14
C ARG A 82 18.26 6.63 -21.63
N ILE A 83 17.92 6.07 -20.47
CA ILE A 83 16.59 6.19 -19.88
C ILE A 83 16.28 7.64 -19.54
N VAL A 84 17.21 8.38 -18.96
CA VAL A 84 17.02 9.80 -18.63
C VAL A 84 16.63 10.60 -19.87
N ARG A 85 17.28 10.37 -21.02
CA ARG A 85 16.92 11.00 -22.30
C ARG A 85 15.52 10.62 -22.77
N GLU A 86 15.13 9.36 -22.64
CA GLU A 86 13.78 8.89 -22.97
C GLU A 86 12.71 9.56 -22.09
N LEU A 87 13.02 9.79 -20.82
CA LEU A 87 12.09 10.45 -19.90
C LEU A 87 11.89 11.94 -20.20
N GLU A 88 12.85 12.63 -20.83
CA GLU A 88 12.75 14.07 -21.10
C GLU A 88 11.56 14.45 -21.98
N GLU A 89 11.10 13.52 -22.81
CA GLU A 89 9.94 13.66 -23.70
C GLU A 89 8.62 13.21 -23.05
N LEU A 90 8.65 12.84 -21.76
CA LEU A 90 7.52 12.28 -21.04
C LEU A 90 7.11 13.14 -19.86
N ASP A 91 5.81 13.17 -19.65
CA ASP A 91 5.14 13.71 -18.47
C ASP A 91 4.47 12.57 -17.69
N ASN A 92 4.12 12.85 -16.43
CA ASN A 92 3.22 12.01 -15.64
C ASN A 92 3.67 10.54 -15.49
N PHE A 93 4.80 10.35 -14.81
CA PHE A 93 5.34 9.02 -14.53
C PHE A 93 5.82 8.88 -13.08
N VAL A 94 6.04 7.63 -12.68
CA VAL A 94 6.51 7.24 -11.36
C VAL A 94 7.77 6.43 -11.50
N ILE A 95 8.82 6.81 -10.77
CA ILE A 95 10.04 6.01 -10.61
C ILE A 95 9.97 5.32 -9.24
N LYS A 96 10.17 4.00 -9.21
CA LYS A 96 10.20 3.22 -7.97
C LYS A 96 11.26 2.12 -8.00
N PRO A 97 11.90 1.81 -6.85
CA PRO A 97 12.76 0.64 -6.71
C PRO A 97 11.96 -0.66 -6.82
N ALA A 98 12.48 -1.65 -7.56
CA ALA A 98 11.84 -2.95 -7.73
C ALA A 98 11.69 -3.67 -6.38
N ASN A 99 12.71 -3.59 -5.52
CA ASN A 99 12.78 -4.28 -4.23
C ASN A 99 12.63 -3.34 -3.01
N GLY A 100 12.22 -2.09 -3.22
CA GLY A 100 12.03 -1.13 -2.13
C GLY A 100 10.80 -1.39 -1.26
N SER A 101 10.84 -0.89 -0.02
CA SER A 101 9.82 -1.09 1.01
C SER A 101 9.34 0.22 1.65
N GLY A 102 8.12 0.25 2.19
CA GLY A 102 7.60 1.41 2.94
C GLY A 102 7.35 2.69 2.12
N GLY A 103 7.42 2.61 0.79
CA GLY A 103 7.32 3.75 -0.11
C GLY A 103 8.60 4.57 -0.24
N ASP A 104 9.73 4.07 0.28
CA ASP A 104 11.02 4.71 0.10
C ASP A 104 11.54 4.56 -1.34
N GLY A 105 12.28 5.57 -1.82
CA GLY A 105 12.77 5.62 -3.20
C GLY A 105 11.72 5.88 -4.28
N ILE A 106 10.44 6.05 -3.92
CA ILE A 106 9.36 6.37 -4.89
C ILE A 106 9.35 7.87 -5.19
N VAL A 107 9.42 8.22 -6.47
CA VAL A 107 9.32 9.60 -6.96
C VAL A 107 8.19 9.67 -7.98
N VAL A 108 7.19 10.50 -7.71
CA VAL A 108 6.08 10.80 -8.62
C VAL A 108 6.37 12.12 -9.32
N LEU A 109 6.26 12.13 -10.64
CA LEU A 109 6.57 13.27 -11.51
C LEU A 109 5.33 13.58 -12.36
N GLY A 110 4.95 14.84 -12.39
CA GLY A 110 3.86 15.37 -13.21
C GLY A 110 4.41 15.98 -14.50
N ALA A 111 3.83 17.11 -14.91
CA ALA A 111 4.23 17.85 -16.10
C ALA A 111 5.67 18.37 -16.02
N ARG A 112 6.33 18.42 -17.18
CA ARG A 112 7.63 19.04 -17.43
C ARG A 112 7.44 20.43 -18.04
N GLU A 113 7.87 21.45 -17.31
CA GLU A 113 7.79 22.85 -17.73
C GLU A 113 9.18 23.49 -17.62
N GLY A 114 9.65 24.13 -18.69
CA GLY A 114 10.97 24.79 -18.67
C GLY A 114 12.13 23.84 -18.37
N GLY A 115 12.03 22.57 -18.80
CA GLY A 115 13.04 21.54 -18.56
C GLY A 115 13.01 20.92 -17.16
N LEU A 116 12.00 21.24 -16.34
CA LEU A 116 11.85 20.74 -14.97
C LEU A 116 10.53 19.99 -14.82
N TRP A 117 10.58 18.78 -14.28
CA TRP A 117 9.36 18.10 -13.83
C TRP A 117 8.89 18.66 -12.49
N ARG A 118 7.59 18.58 -12.23
CA ARG A 118 7.02 18.92 -10.91
C ARG A 118 6.55 17.69 -10.19
N THR A 119 6.92 17.53 -8.93
CA THR A 119 6.26 16.54 -8.05
C THR A 119 4.81 16.98 -7.74
N PRO A 120 3.94 16.09 -7.24
CA PRO A 120 2.58 16.47 -6.82
C PRO A 120 2.53 17.64 -5.81
N LYS A 121 3.60 17.85 -5.04
CA LYS A 121 3.73 18.97 -4.09
C LYS A 121 4.35 20.23 -4.71
N GLY A 122 4.46 20.30 -6.03
CA GLY A 122 5.00 21.44 -6.77
C GLY A 122 6.53 21.56 -6.77
N ARG A 123 7.27 20.70 -6.05
CA ARG A 123 8.74 20.72 -6.03
C ARG A 123 9.30 20.46 -7.43
N PRO A 124 10.18 21.33 -7.96
CA PRO A 124 10.85 21.11 -9.24
C PRO A 124 11.89 19.99 -9.12
N VAL A 125 12.05 19.22 -10.20
CA VAL A 125 13.02 18.14 -10.34
C VAL A 125 13.65 18.26 -11.71
N ASP A 126 14.98 18.38 -11.77
CA ASP A 126 15.73 18.47 -13.02
C ASP A 126 16.25 17.10 -13.48
N THR A 127 16.78 17.06 -14.70
CA THR A 127 17.39 15.86 -15.31
C THR A 127 18.53 15.29 -14.45
N TYR A 128 19.32 16.14 -13.78
CA TYR A 128 20.40 15.70 -12.91
C TYR A 128 19.88 14.94 -11.68
N ALA A 129 18.83 15.44 -11.04
CA ALA A 129 18.18 14.80 -9.91
C ALA A 129 17.57 13.44 -10.31
N ILE A 130 16.95 13.33 -11.49
CA ILE A 130 16.44 12.04 -12.01
C ILE A 130 17.58 11.04 -12.22
N ARG A 131 18.65 11.47 -12.90
CA ARG A 131 19.85 10.66 -13.12
C ARG A 131 20.43 10.13 -11.81
N HIS A 132 20.64 11.03 -10.85
CA HIS A 132 21.18 10.66 -9.54
C HIS A 132 20.24 9.70 -8.78
N HIS A 133 18.93 9.92 -8.87
CA HIS A 133 17.94 9.05 -8.22
C HIS A 133 17.93 7.63 -8.82
N LEU A 134 17.99 7.52 -10.15
CA LEU A 134 18.10 6.23 -10.85
C LEU A 134 19.39 5.50 -10.44
N ALA A 135 20.52 6.21 -10.40
CA ALA A 135 21.78 5.64 -9.93
C ALA A 135 21.68 5.10 -8.49
N ASN A 136 21.10 5.88 -7.58
CA ASN A 136 20.90 5.46 -6.19
C ASN A 136 20.02 4.21 -6.07
N ILE A 137 18.94 4.13 -6.86
CA ILE A 137 18.13 2.91 -6.92
C ILE A 137 19.00 1.75 -7.39
N THR A 138 19.76 1.89 -8.49
CA THR A 138 20.57 0.79 -9.02
C THR A 138 21.64 0.30 -8.04
N PHE A 139 22.17 1.19 -7.20
CA PHE A 139 23.09 0.85 -6.10
C PHE A 139 22.40 0.28 -4.85
N GLY A 140 21.10 -0.05 -4.93
CA GLY A 140 20.38 -0.67 -3.82
C GLY A 140 20.08 0.26 -2.65
N THR A 141 20.22 1.59 -2.79
CA THR A 141 20.06 2.56 -1.68
C THR A 141 18.72 2.41 -0.94
N PHE A 142 17.68 2.01 -1.67
CA PHE A 142 16.30 1.86 -1.16
C PHE A 142 15.87 0.41 -0.97
N ALA A 143 16.76 -0.54 -1.29
CA ALA A 143 16.50 -1.98 -1.23
C ALA A 143 17.23 -2.61 -0.04
N LYS A 144 16.84 -3.84 0.30
CA LYS A 144 17.60 -4.66 1.27
C LYS A 144 18.74 -5.44 0.61
N GLN A 145 18.92 -5.27 -0.70
CA GLN A 145 19.88 -5.93 -1.56
C GLN A 145 21.01 -4.95 -1.90
N LEU A 146 22.17 -5.47 -2.31
CA LEU A 146 23.32 -4.65 -2.71
C LEU A 146 23.08 -3.88 -4.02
N GLU A 147 22.21 -4.41 -4.88
CA GLU A 147 21.82 -3.82 -6.15
C GLU A 147 20.30 -3.92 -6.31
N ASP A 148 19.72 -3.01 -7.07
CA ASP A 148 18.28 -3.05 -7.40
C ASP A 148 18.06 -2.54 -8.83
N ARG A 149 16.81 -2.61 -9.28
CA ARG A 149 16.38 -2.12 -10.59
C ARG A 149 15.37 -1.00 -10.39
N ALA A 150 15.45 0.06 -11.18
CA ALA A 150 14.42 1.09 -11.17
C ALA A 150 13.33 0.71 -12.16
N LEU A 151 12.09 0.71 -11.68
CA LEU A 151 10.89 0.52 -12.49
C LEU A 151 10.24 1.88 -12.71
N ILE A 152 10.07 2.25 -13.97
CA ILE A 152 9.40 3.48 -14.38
C ILE A 152 8.05 3.11 -15.00
N GLU A 153 6.97 3.68 -14.46
CA GLU A 153 5.60 3.41 -14.88
C GLU A 153 4.84 4.70 -15.16
N ALA A 154 3.82 4.60 -16.01
CA ALA A 154 2.85 5.68 -16.17
C ALA A 154 2.15 5.95 -14.83
N ARG A 155 1.92 7.22 -14.53
CA ARG A 155 1.15 7.63 -13.35
C ARG A 155 -0.31 7.26 -13.56
N ILE A 156 -0.90 6.56 -12.59
CA ILE A 156 -2.33 6.26 -12.58
C ILE A 156 -3.10 7.47 -12.06
N GLU A 157 -4.16 7.83 -12.78
CA GLU A 157 -5.12 8.83 -12.35
C GLU A 157 -6.19 8.16 -11.47
N PRO A 158 -6.40 8.66 -10.25
CA PRO A 158 -7.45 8.13 -9.39
C PRO A 158 -8.84 8.43 -9.96
N HIS A 159 -9.80 7.59 -9.60
CA HIS A 159 -11.21 7.85 -9.90
C HIS A 159 -11.74 9.01 -9.05
N GLU A 160 -12.66 9.82 -9.58
CA GLU A 160 -13.23 11.04 -8.94
C GLU A 160 -13.71 10.82 -7.49
N LEU A 161 -14.28 9.63 -7.21
CA LEU A 161 -14.68 9.22 -5.86
C LEU A 161 -13.53 9.33 -4.84
N TYR A 162 -12.31 8.97 -5.24
CA TYR A 162 -11.12 9.06 -4.40
C TYR A 162 -10.58 10.50 -4.30
N ASP A 163 -10.66 11.27 -5.38
CA ASP A 163 -10.27 12.68 -5.38
C ASP A 163 -11.15 13.52 -4.45
N ALA A 164 -12.45 13.23 -4.41
CA ALA A 164 -13.37 13.87 -3.46
C ALA A 164 -12.95 13.59 -2.01
N LEU A 165 -12.52 12.36 -1.71
CA LEU A 165 -12.06 12.01 -0.36
C LEU A 165 -10.76 12.72 0.01
N TRP A 166 -9.80 12.73 -0.91
CA TRP A 166 -8.50 13.37 -0.70
C TRP A 166 -7.80 13.71 -2.02
N PRO A 167 -7.71 14.99 -2.44
CA PRO A 167 -7.12 15.37 -3.72
C PRO A 167 -5.58 15.33 -3.74
N ASP A 168 -4.94 15.53 -2.57
CA ASP A 168 -3.48 15.67 -2.45
C ASP A 168 -2.75 14.34 -2.21
N GLY A 169 -3.30 13.22 -2.66
CA GLY A 169 -2.78 11.89 -2.35
C GLY A 169 -3.58 10.77 -3.00
N VAL A 170 -3.11 9.53 -2.83
CA VAL A 170 -3.74 8.37 -3.46
C VAL A 170 -4.42 7.53 -2.39
N CYS A 171 -5.75 7.47 -2.44
CA CYS A 171 -6.50 6.43 -1.75
C CYS A 171 -6.16 5.07 -2.38
N ASP A 172 -6.08 4.03 -1.58
CA ASP A 172 -5.90 2.68 -2.11
C ASP A 172 -6.96 1.72 -1.62
N LEU A 173 -7.46 0.91 -2.55
CA LEU A 173 -8.27 -0.25 -2.25
C LEU A 173 -7.36 -1.42 -1.88
N ARG A 174 -7.65 -2.09 -0.77
CA ARG A 174 -7.07 -3.38 -0.39
C ARG A 174 -8.15 -4.44 -0.43
N ILE A 175 -7.88 -5.54 -1.12
CA ILE A 175 -8.62 -6.79 -0.98
C ILE A 175 -7.66 -7.86 -0.45
N ILE A 176 -7.96 -8.39 0.74
CA ILE A 176 -7.22 -9.49 1.35
C ILE A 176 -7.83 -10.78 0.83
N VAL A 177 -7.01 -11.64 0.23
CA VAL A 177 -7.38 -12.96 -0.29
C VAL A 177 -6.74 -14.03 0.58
N LEU A 178 -7.54 -15.04 0.97
CA LEU A 178 -7.09 -16.24 1.67
C LEU A 178 -7.52 -17.48 0.88
N ASP A 179 -6.56 -18.28 0.46
CA ASP A 179 -6.72 -19.53 -0.30
C ASP A 179 -7.71 -19.38 -1.47
N GLY A 180 -7.52 -18.30 -2.26
CA GLY A 180 -8.33 -17.99 -3.44
C GLY A 180 -9.71 -17.39 -3.14
N ARG A 181 -9.99 -16.98 -1.90
CA ARG A 181 -11.27 -16.35 -1.52
C ARG A 181 -11.05 -14.96 -0.92
N PRO A 182 -11.89 -13.95 -1.26
CA PRO A 182 -11.78 -12.64 -0.65
C PRO A 182 -12.22 -12.73 0.82
N LEU A 183 -11.35 -12.31 1.73
CA LEU A 183 -11.54 -12.41 3.18
C LEU A 183 -11.98 -11.06 3.78
N LEU A 184 -11.31 -9.98 3.41
CA LEU A 184 -11.58 -8.62 3.90
C LEU A 184 -11.31 -7.62 2.79
N SER A 185 -12.03 -6.49 2.80
CA SER A 185 -11.72 -5.38 1.92
C SER A 185 -11.82 -4.04 2.63
N MET A 186 -10.96 -3.10 2.23
CA MET A 186 -10.96 -1.76 2.77
C MET A 186 -10.40 -0.75 1.78
N VAL A 187 -10.88 0.48 1.82
CA VAL A 187 -10.16 1.63 1.27
C VAL A 187 -9.35 2.27 2.39
N ARG A 188 -8.08 2.54 2.12
CA ARG A 188 -7.24 3.36 2.98
C ARG A 188 -7.26 4.79 2.44
N VAL A 189 -7.75 5.72 3.26
CA VAL A 189 -7.88 7.13 2.90
C VAL A 189 -6.76 7.92 3.58
N PRO A 190 -5.98 8.74 2.84
CA PRO A 190 -4.97 9.60 3.43
C PRO A 190 -5.56 10.69 4.33
N THR A 191 -4.71 11.26 5.17
CA THR A 191 -4.96 12.51 5.92
C THR A 191 -3.74 13.43 5.82
N ARG A 192 -3.84 14.71 6.18
CA ARG A 192 -2.66 15.61 6.28
C ARG A 192 -1.58 15.02 7.17
N ARG A 193 -1.99 14.38 8.29
CA ARG A 193 -1.07 13.73 9.23
C ARG A 193 -0.27 12.60 8.60
N SER A 194 -0.90 11.84 7.70
CA SER A 194 -0.22 10.80 6.92
C SER A 194 0.71 11.33 5.83
N GLY A 195 0.76 12.66 5.64
CA GLY A 195 1.54 13.30 4.58
C GLY A 195 1.00 13.07 3.17
N GLY A 196 -0.30 12.73 3.05
CA GLY A 196 -0.94 12.33 1.79
C GLY A 196 -0.77 10.86 1.42
N ARG A 197 -0.37 10.00 2.38
CA ARG A 197 -0.15 8.56 2.14
C ARG A 197 -1.24 7.73 2.80
N ALA A 198 -1.72 6.71 2.10
CA ALA A 198 -2.72 5.79 2.62
C ALA A 198 -2.13 4.74 3.58
N ASN A 199 -1.41 5.19 4.61
CA ASN A 199 -0.80 4.34 5.65
C ASN A 199 -1.52 4.55 7.00
N LEU A 200 -2.23 3.51 7.45
CA LEU A 200 -2.99 3.53 8.70
C LEU A 200 -2.12 3.80 9.93
N HIS A 201 -0.88 3.30 9.95
CA HIS A 201 0.06 3.54 11.05
C HIS A 201 0.56 5.00 11.10
N GLN A 202 0.50 5.70 9.97
CA GLN A 202 0.87 7.12 9.85
C GLN A 202 -0.35 8.05 10.01
N GLY A 203 -1.51 7.52 10.41
CA GLY A 203 -2.72 8.29 10.64
C GLY A 203 -3.68 8.35 9.44
N GLY A 204 -3.53 7.47 8.46
CA GLY A 204 -4.57 7.21 7.47
C GLY A 204 -5.81 6.58 8.10
N ILE A 205 -6.93 6.63 7.37
CA ILE A 205 -8.24 6.12 7.79
C ILE A 205 -8.49 4.79 7.07
N GLY A 206 -8.94 3.78 7.81
CA GLY A 206 -9.37 2.52 7.23
C GLY A 206 -10.87 2.50 7.08
N VAL A 207 -11.38 2.35 5.86
CA VAL A 207 -12.80 2.30 5.53
C VAL A 207 -13.12 0.89 5.06
N ALA A 208 -13.84 0.11 5.88
CA ALA A 208 -14.24 -1.25 5.57
C ALA A 208 -15.33 -1.28 4.49
N ILE A 209 -15.20 -2.23 3.56
CA ILE A 209 -16.13 -2.45 2.46
C ILE A 209 -16.74 -3.84 2.60
N ASP A 210 -18.05 -3.91 2.44
CA ASP A 210 -18.79 -5.15 2.34
C ASP A 210 -18.45 -5.82 1.01
N ILE A 211 -17.89 -7.03 1.07
CA ILE A 211 -17.39 -7.73 -0.13
C ILE A 211 -18.53 -8.11 -1.08
N ASP A 212 -19.72 -8.42 -0.56
CA ASP A 212 -20.85 -8.84 -1.37
C ASP A 212 -21.54 -7.64 -2.03
N ARG A 213 -21.56 -6.49 -1.35
CA ARG A 213 -22.29 -5.29 -1.80
C ARG A 213 -21.43 -4.23 -2.48
N GLY A 214 -20.12 -4.22 -2.22
CA GLY A 214 -19.21 -3.16 -2.63
C GLY A 214 -19.50 -1.82 -1.95
N GLU A 215 -20.04 -1.85 -0.73
CA GLU A 215 -20.47 -0.66 0.00
C GLU A 215 -19.65 -0.45 1.27
N THR A 216 -19.23 0.78 1.52
CA THR A 216 -18.52 1.15 2.75
C THR A 216 -19.47 1.13 3.94
N TYR A 217 -19.12 0.43 5.03
CA TYR A 217 -20.03 0.27 6.18
C TYR A 217 -19.43 0.68 7.53
N ARG A 218 -18.11 0.80 7.64
CA ARG A 218 -17.42 1.24 8.87
C ARG A 218 -16.12 1.95 8.52
N ALA A 219 -15.84 3.08 9.17
CA ALA A 219 -14.52 3.72 9.05
C ALA A 219 -13.87 3.93 10.43
N VAL A 220 -12.56 3.76 10.48
CA VAL A 220 -11.75 3.85 11.70
C VAL A 220 -10.54 4.72 11.46
N SER A 221 -10.33 5.70 12.34
CA SER A 221 -9.13 6.53 12.40
C SER A 221 -8.55 6.48 13.81
N LYS A 222 -7.27 6.08 13.93
CA LYS A 222 -6.58 5.94 15.23
C LYS A 222 -7.36 5.12 16.27
N GLY A 223 -8.02 4.06 15.82
CA GLY A 223 -8.83 3.18 16.68
C GLY A 223 -10.19 3.75 17.07
N GLN A 224 -10.57 4.94 16.60
CA GLN A 224 -11.89 5.52 16.82
C GLN A 224 -12.74 5.40 15.56
N ALA A 225 -14.01 5.02 15.74
CA ALA A 225 -14.97 5.03 14.65
C ALA A 225 -15.26 6.46 14.21
N ILE A 226 -15.28 6.69 12.91
CA ILE A 226 -15.63 7.97 12.29
C ILE A 226 -16.57 7.71 11.11
N GLU A 227 -17.48 8.64 10.80
CA GLU A 227 -18.33 8.56 9.61
C GLU A 227 -17.98 9.61 8.55
N ILE A 228 -17.23 10.64 8.93
CA ILE A 228 -16.90 11.78 8.09
C ILE A 228 -15.38 11.95 8.10
N HIS A 229 -14.83 12.24 6.92
CA HIS A 229 -13.42 12.56 6.79
C HIS A 229 -13.12 13.88 7.52
N PRO A 230 -12.15 13.92 8.45
CA PRO A 230 -11.93 15.08 9.32
C PRO A 230 -11.45 16.34 8.59
N GLU A 231 -11.00 16.20 7.34
CA GLU A 231 -10.35 17.28 6.59
C GLU A 231 -11.09 17.69 5.32
N SER A 232 -11.56 16.75 4.49
CA SER A 232 -12.43 17.03 3.34
C SER A 232 -13.90 17.18 3.70
N GLY A 233 -14.36 16.70 4.87
CA GLY A 233 -15.78 16.73 5.23
C GLY A 233 -16.65 15.71 4.49
N GLU A 234 -16.05 14.89 3.63
CA GLU A 234 -16.76 13.85 2.89
C GLU A 234 -17.21 12.71 3.80
N ARG A 235 -18.43 12.21 3.58
CA ARG A 235 -18.93 11.00 4.24
C ARG A 235 -18.06 9.79 3.87
N LEU A 236 -17.73 8.90 4.79
CA LEU A 236 -16.90 7.71 4.54
C LEU A 236 -17.73 6.42 4.43
N VAL A 237 -18.91 6.40 5.03
CA VAL A 237 -19.81 5.24 5.15
C VAL A 237 -21.07 5.42 4.31
N GLY A 238 -21.56 4.35 3.71
CA GLY A 238 -22.72 4.32 2.81
C GLY A 238 -22.37 4.68 1.37
N ARG A 239 -21.11 4.50 0.96
CA ARG A 239 -20.67 4.72 -0.42
C ARG A 239 -20.51 3.40 -1.14
N ARG A 240 -21.17 3.26 -2.28
CA ARG A 240 -20.92 2.16 -3.22
C ARG A 240 -19.71 2.49 -4.09
N LEU A 241 -18.77 1.56 -4.17
CA LEU A 241 -17.60 1.67 -5.03
C LEU A 241 -17.98 1.35 -6.49
N PRO A 242 -17.50 2.13 -7.47
CA PRO A 242 -17.69 1.84 -8.88
C PRO A 242 -16.93 0.57 -9.26
N MET A 243 -17.47 -0.19 -10.21
CA MET A 243 -16.81 -1.38 -10.78
C MET A 243 -16.38 -2.42 -9.74
N TRP A 244 -17.08 -2.52 -8.61
CA TRP A 244 -16.68 -3.34 -7.48
C TRP A 244 -16.42 -4.81 -7.85
N GLU A 245 -17.33 -5.42 -8.61
CA GLU A 245 -17.19 -6.79 -9.09
C GLU A 245 -15.88 -6.98 -9.86
N ARG A 246 -15.55 -6.02 -10.73
CA ARG A 246 -14.30 -6.03 -11.49
C ARG A 246 -13.06 -5.89 -10.59
N CYS A 247 -13.13 -5.07 -9.54
CA CYS A 247 -12.04 -4.97 -8.57
C CYS A 247 -11.78 -6.31 -7.85
N VAL A 248 -12.86 -7.01 -7.45
CA VAL A 248 -12.76 -8.33 -6.82
C VAL A 248 -12.19 -9.36 -7.80
N GLU A 249 -12.66 -9.39 -9.05
CA GLU A 249 -12.10 -10.26 -10.10
C GLU A 249 -10.60 -10.04 -10.29
N VAL A 250 -10.16 -8.79 -10.39
CA VAL A 250 -8.74 -8.43 -10.54
C VAL A 250 -7.93 -8.92 -9.34
N ALA A 251 -8.45 -8.77 -8.11
CA ALA A 251 -7.75 -9.24 -6.92
C ALA A 251 -7.64 -10.77 -6.85
N LEU A 252 -8.68 -11.50 -7.24
CA LEU A 252 -8.66 -12.96 -7.29
C LEU A 252 -7.74 -13.48 -8.39
N ALA A 253 -7.77 -12.85 -9.57
CA ALA A 253 -6.86 -13.17 -10.66
C ALA A 253 -5.40 -12.91 -10.26
N ALA A 254 -5.12 -11.76 -9.63
CA ALA A 254 -3.79 -11.44 -9.12
C ALA A 254 -3.31 -12.43 -8.06
N ALA A 255 -4.19 -12.85 -7.15
CA ALA A 255 -3.84 -13.84 -6.13
C ALA A 255 -3.54 -15.22 -6.72
N ALA A 256 -4.19 -15.59 -7.83
CA ALA A 256 -4.01 -16.88 -8.48
C ALA A 256 -2.68 -17.03 -9.23
N VAL A 257 -2.00 -15.92 -9.59
CA VAL A 257 -0.74 -15.98 -10.36
C VAL A 257 0.46 -16.45 -9.54
N VAL A 258 0.35 -16.41 -8.20
CA VAL A 258 1.43 -16.80 -7.29
C VAL A 258 0.95 -17.90 -6.32
N PRO A 259 1.80 -18.87 -5.95
CA PRO A 259 1.48 -19.93 -5.01
C PRO A 259 1.57 -19.44 -3.55
N LEU A 260 0.82 -18.39 -3.21
CA LEU A 260 0.73 -17.79 -1.88
C LEU A 260 -0.74 -17.79 -1.43
N GLY A 261 -1.04 -18.41 -0.30
CA GLY A 261 -2.41 -18.54 0.18
C GLY A 261 -2.96 -17.27 0.84
N TYR A 262 -2.13 -16.43 1.47
CA TYR A 262 -2.57 -15.15 2.06
C TYR A 262 -1.93 -13.96 1.36
N LEU A 263 -2.74 -13.11 0.72
CA LEU A 263 -2.28 -11.95 -0.05
C LEU A 263 -3.13 -10.71 0.27
N GLY A 264 -2.49 -9.55 0.24
CA GLY A 264 -3.18 -8.26 0.17
C GLY A 264 -2.90 -7.66 -1.20
N VAL A 265 -3.92 -7.62 -2.04
CA VAL A 265 -3.90 -6.91 -3.33
C VAL A 265 -4.29 -5.46 -3.04
#